data_AF-A0A968S0Q3-F1
#
_entry.id   AF-A0A968S0Q3-F1
#
_cell.length_a   1.000
_cell.length_b   1.000
_cell.length_c   1.000
_cell.angle_alpha   90.00
_cell.angle_beta   90.00
_cell.angle_gamma   90.00
#
_symmetry.space_group_name_H-M   'P 1'
#
loop_
_entity.id
_entity.type
_entity.pdbx_description
1 polymer ?
#
loop_
_entity_poly.entity_id
_entity_poly.type
_entity_poly.pdbx_seq_one_letter_code
_entity_poly.pdbx_strand_id
1 'polypeptide(L)'
;MAGGTVQASGQLSNGRVIAQANASNLGISRFVPNYDQPIALIRGRAQVAAPLTALLNLTATPSPSFSGLNAAGTAEVRIADGTVLGGARLDNNRWQAEVVARNLNTTQLNRQFPLLDRPQLALPNLNARFDLAGSLIPSPAPASTPPSAPRRSPYSLGNRD
;
A
#
# COMPACT_ATOMS: atom_id res chain seq x y z
N MET A 1 2.82 -15.23 -19.13
CA MET A 1 4.19 -15.39 -18.59
C MET A 1 4.12 -15.37 -17.07
N ALA A 2 4.35 -16.49 -16.39
CA ALA A 2 4.47 -16.56 -14.94
C ALA A 2 5.81 -17.24 -14.62
N GLY A 3 6.86 -16.45 -14.45
CA GLY A 3 8.24 -16.94 -14.31
C GLY A 3 9.26 -15.85 -13.98
N GLY A 4 8.83 -14.76 -13.35
CA GLY A 4 9.73 -13.68 -12.94
C GLY A 4 10.68 -14.13 -11.84
N THR A 5 11.82 -13.45 -11.73
CA THR A 5 12.80 -13.69 -10.67
C THR A 5 12.59 -12.70 -9.54
N VAL A 6 12.67 -13.17 -8.30
CA VAL A 6 12.76 -12.33 -7.11
C VAL A 6 13.96 -12.79 -6.30
N GLN A 7 14.85 -11.85 -6.00
CA GLN A 7 16.00 -12.07 -5.13
C GLN A 7 15.86 -11.14 -3.93
N ALA A 8 15.84 -11.71 -2.73
CA ALA A 8 15.78 -10.95 -1.49
C ALA A 8 16.95 -11.34 -0.59
N SER A 9 17.55 -10.35 0.06
CA SER A 9 18.58 -10.54 1.06
C SER A 9 18.28 -9.67 2.28
N GLY A 10 18.74 -10.12 3.43
CA GLY A 10 18.55 -9.41 4.69
C GLY A 10 19.70 -9.67 5.65
N GLN A 11 20.04 -8.66 6.43
CA GLN A 11 21.03 -8.74 7.50
C GLN A 11 20.49 -8.09 8.76
N LEU A 12 20.82 -8.69 9.91
CA LEU A 12 20.61 -8.11 11.23
C LEU A 12 22.00 -7.79 11.81
N SER A 13 22.24 -6.52 12.11
CA SER A 13 23.49 -6.06 12.71
C SER A 13 23.19 -4.97 13.72
N ASN A 14 23.74 -5.10 14.94
CA ASN A 14 23.58 -4.12 16.03
C ASN A 14 22.13 -3.71 16.30
N GLY A 15 21.21 -4.69 16.31
CA GLY A 15 19.78 -4.45 16.52
C GLY A 15 19.06 -3.75 15.37
N ARG A 16 19.70 -3.59 14.21
CA ARG A 16 19.13 -3.01 13.00
C ARG A 16 19.04 -4.04 11.90
N VAL A 17 17.86 -4.13 11.28
CA VAL A 17 17.60 -4.96 10.11
C VAL A 17 17.76 -4.11 8.86
N ILE A 18 18.47 -4.65 7.88
CA ILE A 18 18.56 -4.10 6.51
C ILE A 18 18.14 -5.21 5.57
N ALA A 19 17.13 -4.96 4.74
CA ALA A 19 16.64 -5.89 3.73
C ALA A 19 16.64 -5.22 2.36
N GLN A 20 16.96 -5.99 1.33
CA GLN A 20 16.88 -5.58 -0.06
C GLN A 20 16.14 -6.65 -0.86
N ALA A 21 15.31 -6.23 -1.79
CA ALA A 21 14.69 -7.10 -2.77
C ALA A 21 14.90 -6.53 -4.18
N ASN A 22 15.18 -7.40 -5.15
CA ASN A 22 15.17 -7.10 -6.57
C ASN A 22 14.20 -8.07 -7.25
N ALA A 23 13.39 -7.56 -8.16
CA ALA A 23 12.44 -8.35 -8.93
C ALA A 23 12.55 -8.01 -10.41
N SER A 24 12.36 -8.99 -11.28
CA SER A 24 12.39 -8.80 -12.73
C SER A 24 11.42 -9.75 -13.44
N ASN A 25 10.85 -9.26 -14.55
CA ASN A 25 9.95 -10.01 -15.43
C ASN A 25 8.79 -10.71 -14.69
N LEU A 26 8.25 -10.06 -13.65
CA LEU A 26 7.21 -10.62 -12.80
C LEU A 26 5.83 -10.23 -13.33
N GLY A 27 5.02 -11.22 -13.71
CA GLY A 27 3.60 -11.00 -13.96
C GLY A 27 2.88 -10.60 -12.66
N ILE A 28 2.37 -9.37 -12.61
CA ILE A 28 1.73 -8.79 -11.42
C ILE A 28 0.22 -8.58 -11.59
N SER A 29 -0.39 -9.08 -12.67
CA SER A 29 -1.84 -8.98 -12.91
C SER A 29 -2.68 -9.45 -11.71
N ARG A 30 -2.22 -10.44 -10.94
CA ARG A 30 -2.92 -10.93 -9.73
C ARG A 30 -3.14 -9.87 -8.65
N PHE A 31 -2.34 -8.80 -8.66
CA PHE A 31 -2.43 -7.71 -7.69
C PHE A 31 -3.33 -6.57 -8.16
N VAL A 32 -3.82 -6.64 -9.41
CA VAL A 32 -4.79 -5.70 -9.97
C VAL A 32 -6.03 -6.51 -10.32
N PRO A 33 -6.95 -6.73 -9.36
CA PRO A 33 -8.15 -7.50 -9.62
C PRO A 33 -8.96 -6.87 -10.76
N ASN A 34 -9.58 -7.74 -11.54
CA ASN A 34 -10.38 -7.41 -12.73
C ASN A 34 -9.61 -6.95 -13.97
N TYR A 35 -8.27 -6.98 -14.00
CA TYR A 35 -7.47 -6.56 -15.17
C TYR A 35 -7.19 -7.71 -16.17
N ASP A 36 -7.83 -7.67 -17.34
CA ASP A 36 -7.80 -8.72 -18.38
C ASP A 36 -6.53 -8.70 -19.27
N GLN A 37 -5.76 -7.62 -19.23
CA GLN A 37 -4.49 -7.53 -19.95
C GLN A 37 -3.32 -8.00 -19.05
N PRO A 38 -2.21 -8.48 -19.59
CA PRO A 38 -1.05 -8.82 -18.77
C PRO A 38 -0.36 -7.55 -18.25
N ILE A 39 -0.27 -7.41 -16.92
CA ILE A 39 0.60 -6.42 -16.26
C ILE A 39 1.88 -7.12 -15.85
N ALA A 40 3.02 -6.55 -16.25
CA ALA A 40 4.31 -7.11 -15.92
C ALA A 40 5.20 -6.05 -15.26
N LEU A 41 5.74 -6.38 -14.09
CA LEU A 41 6.91 -5.70 -13.55
C LEU A 41 8.12 -6.13 -14.38
N ILE A 42 8.71 -5.19 -15.12
CA ILE A 42 9.92 -5.42 -15.91
C ILE A 42 11.12 -5.52 -14.98
N ARG A 43 11.24 -4.54 -14.07
CA ARG A 43 12.26 -4.51 -13.02
C ARG A 43 11.75 -3.74 -11.81
N GLY A 44 12.22 -4.14 -10.64
CA GLY A 44 11.94 -3.44 -9.40
C GLY A 44 13.03 -3.69 -8.38
N ARG A 45 13.23 -2.70 -7.51
CA ARG A 45 14.11 -2.79 -6.36
C ARG A 45 13.39 -2.19 -5.16
N ALA A 46 13.53 -2.81 -4.00
CA ALA A 46 13.12 -2.26 -2.73
C ALA A 46 14.24 -2.44 -1.72
N GLN A 47 14.36 -1.50 -0.80
CA GLN A 47 15.23 -1.58 0.36
C GLN A 47 14.46 -1.11 1.59
N VAL A 48 14.69 -1.77 2.72
CA VAL A 48 14.12 -1.44 4.01
C VAL A 48 15.24 -1.47 5.04
N ALA A 49 15.27 -0.47 5.91
CA ALA A 49 16.18 -0.42 7.04
C ALA A 49 15.42 0.08 8.28
N ALA A 50 15.48 -0.68 9.37
CA ALA A 50 14.74 -0.37 10.58
C ALA A 50 15.39 -1.03 11.82
N PRO A 51 15.24 -0.46 13.03
CA PRO A 51 15.50 -1.19 14.26
C PRO A 51 14.62 -2.46 14.34
N LEU A 52 15.15 -3.55 14.86
CA LEU A 52 14.41 -4.80 15.05
C LEU A 52 13.15 -4.58 15.90
N THR A 53 13.25 -3.76 16.94
CA THR A 53 12.12 -3.37 17.81
C THR A 53 11.00 -2.69 17.03
N ALA A 54 11.34 -1.83 16.06
CA ALA A 54 10.35 -1.16 15.22
C ALA A 54 9.61 -2.17 14.32
N LEU A 55 10.30 -3.16 13.78
CA LEU A 55 9.67 -4.22 12.98
C LEU A 55 8.74 -5.11 13.80
N LEU A 56 9.16 -5.48 15.03
CA LEU A 56 8.32 -6.29 15.93
C LEU A 56 7.03 -5.56 16.34
N ASN A 57 7.09 -4.22 16.47
CA ASN A 57 5.93 -3.41 16.81
C ASN A 57 4.85 -3.37 15.71
N LEU A 58 5.22 -3.65 14.45
CA LEU A 58 4.27 -3.70 13.33
C LEU A 58 3.27 -4.86 13.45
N THR A 59 3.68 -5.95 14.10
CA THR A 59 2.82 -7.14 14.28
C THR A 59 2.26 -7.24 15.68
N ALA A 60 2.87 -6.55 16.66
CA ALA A 60 2.48 -6.64 18.06
C ALA A 60 1.31 -5.72 18.46
N THR A 61 0.92 -4.78 17.60
CA THR A 61 -0.10 -3.77 17.93
C THR A 61 -1.27 -3.76 16.93
N PRO A 62 -2.51 -3.50 17.37
CA PRO A 62 -3.65 -3.30 16.46
C PRO A 62 -3.52 -2.06 15.56
N SER A 63 -2.53 -1.22 15.83
CA SER A 63 -2.34 0.10 15.26
C SER A 63 -0.86 0.27 14.94
N PRO A 64 -0.35 -0.43 13.92
CA PRO A 64 1.08 -0.50 13.62
C PRO A 64 1.63 0.88 13.29
N SER A 65 2.71 1.27 13.97
CA SER A 65 3.46 2.49 13.69
C SER A 65 4.68 2.14 12.84
N PHE A 66 4.85 2.88 11.75
CA PHE A 66 6.03 2.79 10.88
C PHE A 66 7.13 3.78 11.30
N SER A 67 7.09 4.23 12.56
CA SER A 67 8.14 5.08 13.14
C SER A 67 9.46 4.31 13.21
N GLY A 68 10.56 4.92 12.79
CA GLY A 68 11.86 4.26 12.72
C GLY A 68 12.04 3.31 11.52
N LEU A 69 11.05 3.19 10.64
CA LEU A 69 11.22 2.49 9.36
C LEU A 69 11.64 3.46 8.27
N ASN A 70 12.74 3.11 7.59
CA ASN A 70 13.18 3.76 6.37
C ASN A 70 13.07 2.75 5.23
N ALA A 71 12.25 3.03 4.23
CA ALA A 71 12.14 2.21 3.05
C ALA A 71 12.23 3.05 1.79
N ALA A 72 12.75 2.47 0.73
CA ALA A 72 12.72 3.06 -0.60
C ALA A 72 12.56 1.97 -1.65
N GLY A 73 11.91 2.29 -2.75
CA GLY A 73 11.76 1.37 -3.86
C GLY A 73 11.52 2.07 -5.17
N THR A 74 11.86 1.37 -6.24
CA THR A 74 11.62 1.79 -7.61
C THR A 74 11.08 0.62 -8.41
N ALA A 75 10.19 0.87 -9.35
CA ALA A 75 9.60 -0.14 -10.21
C ALA A 75 9.40 0.40 -11.63
N GLU A 76 9.57 -0.47 -12.61
CA GLU A 76 9.17 -0.26 -14.00
C GLU A 76 8.15 -1.33 -14.37
N VAL A 77 6.96 -0.89 -14.75
CA VAL A 77 5.80 -1.73 -15.02
C VAL A 77 5.35 -1.51 -16.46
N ARG A 78 5.14 -2.60 -17.20
CA ARG A 78 4.47 -2.62 -18.50
C ARG A 78 2.98 -2.77 -18.27
N ILE A 79 2.20 -1.86 -18.83
CA ILE A 79 0.73 -1.88 -18.76
C ILE A 79 0.15 -1.13 -19.96
N ALA A 80 -0.92 -1.68 -20.55
CA ALA A 80 -1.61 -1.08 -21.69
C ALA A 80 -0.67 -0.59 -22.81
N ASP A 81 0.23 -1.45 -23.29
CA ASP A 81 1.32 -1.16 -24.26
C ASP A 81 2.30 -0.03 -23.90
N GLY A 82 2.12 0.60 -22.73
CA GLY A 82 2.97 1.66 -22.23
C GLY A 82 3.83 1.22 -21.05
N THR A 83 4.51 2.20 -20.45
CA THR A 83 5.40 1.98 -19.30
C THR A 83 5.06 2.94 -18.18
N VAL A 84 5.03 2.41 -16.96
CA VAL A 84 4.91 3.18 -15.73
C VAL A 84 6.20 3.02 -14.93
N LEU A 85 6.84 4.15 -14.62
CA LEU A 85 7.98 4.23 -13.71
C LEU A 85 7.45 4.73 -12.37
N GLY A 86 7.68 3.96 -11.31
CA GLY A 86 7.30 4.33 -9.95
C GLY A 86 8.52 4.41 -9.05
N GLY A 87 8.60 5.43 -8.22
CA GLY A 87 9.53 5.54 -7.10
C GLY A 87 8.77 5.85 -5.83
N ALA A 88 9.15 5.23 -4.71
CA ALA A 88 8.54 5.49 -3.42
C ALA A 88 9.59 5.49 -2.31
N ARG A 89 9.37 6.31 -1.29
CA ARG A 89 10.14 6.33 -0.05
C ARG A 89 9.23 6.48 1.15
N LEU A 90 9.60 5.83 2.24
CA LEU A 90 9.00 5.95 3.56
C LEU A 90 10.12 6.33 4.53
N ASP A 91 9.89 7.40 5.28
CA ASP A 91 10.78 7.86 6.33
C ASP A 91 9.90 8.32 7.49
N ASN A 92 9.99 7.61 8.61
CA ASN A 92 9.31 7.97 9.87
C ASN A 92 7.84 8.33 9.69
N ASN A 93 7.02 7.33 9.31
CA ASN A 93 5.59 7.49 9.02
C ASN A 93 5.24 8.46 7.88
N ARG A 94 6.20 9.04 7.15
CA ARG A 94 5.90 9.88 5.99
C ARG A 94 6.34 9.17 4.73
N TRP A 95 5.42 9.03 3.79
CA TRP A 95 5.73 8.45 2.51
C TRP A 95 5.60 9.49 1.41
N GLN A 96 6.41 9.33 0.37
CA GLN A 96 6.34 10.10 -0.86
C GLN A 96 6.55 9.16 -2.03
N ALA A 97 5.81 9.35 -3.11
CA ALA A 97 5.95 8.57 -4.32
C ALA A 97 5.87 9.48 -5.56
N GLU A 98 6.64 9.10 -6.57
CA GLU A 98 6.57 9.68 -7.91
C GLU A 98 6.18 8.56 -8.87
N VAL A 99 5.17 8.81 -9.70
CA VAL A 99 4.72 7.87 -10.72
C VAL A 99 4.67 8.59 -12.06
N VAL A 100 5.43 8.09 -13.02
CA VAL A 100 5.48 8.61 -14.38
C VAL A 100 4.97 7.55 -15.34
N ALA A 101 3.82 7.81 -15.95
CA ALA A 101 3.22 6.98 -16.99
C ALA A 101 3.58 7.54 -18.37
N ARG A 102 4.03 6.67 -19.27
CA ARG A 102 4.43 7.03 -20.63
C ARG A 102 3.72 6.13 -21.63
N ASN A 103 3.09 6.77 -22.59
CA ASN A 103 2.51 6.13 -23.77
C ASN A 103 1.51 5.02 -23.44
N LEU A 104 0.65 5.21 -22.42
CA LEU A 104 -0.37 4.22 -22.08
C LEU A 104 -1.49 4.26 -23.11
N ASN A 105 -1.85 3.10 -23.68
CA ASN A 105 -2.92 2.97 -24.65
C ASN A 105 -4.28 3.18 -23.97
N THR A 106 -4.88 4.35 -24.21
CA THR A 106 -6.14 4.78 -23.60
C THR A 106 -7.33 3.92 -23.99
N THR A 107 -7.34 3.34 -25.19
CA THR A 107 -8.36 2.37 -25.62
C THR A 107 -8.25 1.05 -24.85
N GLN A 108 -7.03 0.62 -24.50
CA GLN A 108 -6.84 -0.55 -23.63
C GLN A 108 -7.20 -0.23 -22.18
N LEU A 109 -6.84 0.95 -21.68
CA LEU A 109 -7.22 1.40 -20.34
C LEU A 109 -8.74 1.55 -20.19
N ASN A 110 -9.44 2.13 -21.17
CA ASN A 110 -10.87 2.40 -21.07
C ASN A 110 -11.75 1.14 -21.19
N ARG A 111 -11.27 0.11 -21.89
CA ARG A 111 -11.93 -1.22 -21.89
C ARG A 111 -11.95 -1.86 -20.50
N GLN A 112 -11.02 -1.43 -19.66
CA GLN A 112 -10.64 -2.14 -18.46
C GLN A 112 -11.06 -1.39 -17.19
N PHE A 113 -10.81 -0.11 -17.18
CA PHE A 113 -11.41 0.84 -16.27
C PHE A 113 -12.35 1.64 -17.16
N PRO A 114 -13.68 1.46 -17.08
CA PRO A 114 -14.62 2.29 -17.83
C PRO A 114 -14.57 3.71 -17.26
N LEU A 115 -13.49 4.43 -17.57
CA LEU A 115 -13.24 5.82 -17.19
C LEU A 115 -14.21 6.75 -17.93
N LEU A 116 -14.70 6.28 -19.08
CA LEU A 116 -15.61 6.97 -19.95
C LEU A 116 -16.75 6.03 -20.30
N ASP A 117 -17.98 6.56 -20.32
CA ASP A 117 -19.18 5.87 -20.82
C ASP A 117 -19.14 5.62 -22.35
N ARG A 118 -17.96 5.74 -22.99
CA ARG A 118 -17.73 5.60 -24.43
C ARG A 118 -16.54 4.67 -24.71
N PRO A 119 -16.76 3.36 -24.80
CA PRO A 119 -15.68 2.35 -24.92
C PRO A 119 -14.88 2.42 -26.24
N GLN A 120 -15.37 3.12 -27.26
CA GLN A 120 -14.79 3.15 -28.61
C GLN A 120 -14.17 4.50 -29.01
N LEU A 121 -14.03 5.45 -28.08
CA LEU A 121 -13.38 6.71 -28.40
C LEU A 121 -11.87 6.48 -28.57
N ALA A 122 -11.38 6.63 -29.80
CA ALA A 122 -9.95 6.59 -30.09
C ALA A 122 -9.28 7.84 -29.49
N LEU A 123 -8.76 7.68 -28.28
CA LEU A 123 -8.03 8.73 -27.58
C LEU A 123 -6.53 8.61 -27.87
N PRO A 124 -5.79 9.73 -27.83
CA PRO A 124 -4.34 9.66 -27.86
C PRO A 124 -3.82 8.86 -26.67
N ASN A 125 -2.59 8.36 -26.76
CA ASN A 125 -1.94 7.69 -25.65
C ASN A 125 -1.78 8.65 -24.46
N LEU A 126 -1.97 8.11 -23.26
CA LEU A 126 -1.89 8.86 -22.02
C LEU A 126 -0.44 8.92 -21.53
N ASN A 127 0.01 10.14 -21.25
CA ASN A 127 1.20 10.42 -20.47
C ASN A 127 0.77 11.13 -19.20
N ALA A 128 1.32 10.73 -18.05
CA ALA A 128 0.96 11.34 -16.78
C ALA A 128 2.13 11.34 -15.82
N ARG A 129 2.11 12.28 -14.88
CA ARG A 129 3.01 12.34 -13.74
C ARG A 129 2.18 12.60 -12.50
N PHE A 130 2.41 11.81 -11.47
CA PHE A 130 1.78 11.96 -10.16
C PHE A 130 2.87 12.03 -9.11
N ASP A 131 2.82 13.10 -8.31
CA ASP A 131 3.63 13.24 -7.10
C ASP A 131 2.66 13.11 -5.92
N LEU A 132 2.86 12.05 -5.13
CA LEU A 132 1.98 11.65 -4.04
C LEU A 132 2.75 11.72 -2.73
N ALA A 133 2.07 12.10 -1.65
CA ALA A 133 2.65 12.10 -0.32
C ALA A 133 1.56 11.86 0.74
N GLY A 134 1.96 11.34 1.89
CA GLY A 134 1.05 11.16 3.00
C GLY A 134 1.74 10.72 4.27
N SER A 135 0.92 10.44 5.29
CA SER A 135 1.40 9.92 6.57
C SER A 135 0.68 8.65 7.00
N LEU A 136 1.43 7.71 7.56
CA LEU A 136 0.97 6.42 8.08
C LEU A 136 0.81 6.48 9.61
N ILE A 137 0.17 7.54 10.11
CA ILE A 137 -0.10 7.70 11.54
C ILE A 137 -1.24 6.73 11.90
N PRO A 138 -1.11 5.93 12.96
CA PRO A 138 -2.22 5.08 13.37
C PRO A 138 -3.45 5.92 13.70
N SER A 139 -4.63 5.46 13.27
CA SER A 139 -5.89 6.11 13.64
C SER A 139 -6.02 6.12 15.16
N PRO A 140 -6.45 7.24 15.78
CA PRO A 140 -6.85 7.21 17.18
C PRO A 140 -7.94 6.15 17.36
N ALA A 141 -7.83 5.33 18.41
CA ALA A 141 -8.87 4.38 18.75
C ALA A 141 -10.21 5.11 18.97
N PRO A 142 -11.36 4.51 18.62
CA PRO A 142 -12.64 5.09 18.98
C PRO A 142 -12.67 5.27 20.50
N ALA A 143 -13.05 6.47 20.96
CA ALA A 143 -13.17 6.76 22.38
C ALA A 143 -14.06 5.69 23.01
N SER A 144 -13.53 4.94 23.98
CA SER A 144 -14.33 3.99 24.75
C SER A 144 -15.44 4.79 25.43
N THR A 145 -16.69 4.55 25.04
CA THR A 145 -17.84 5.11 25.76
C THR A 145 -17.73 4.70 27.22
N PRO A 146 -17.73 5.65 28.17
CA PRO A 146 -17.67 5.31 29.58
C PRO A 146 -18.82 4.35 29.94
N PRO A 147 -18.59 3.39 30.85
CA PRO A 147 -19.63 2.47 31.26
C PRO A 147 -20.85 3.24 31.77
N SER A 148 -22.03 2.89 31.28
CA SER A 148 -23.30 3.43 31.76
C SER A 148 -23.41 3.17 33.26
N ALA A 149 -23.59 4.24 34.03
CA ALA A 149 -23.72 4.16 35.48
C ALA A 149 -24.83 3.17 35.87
N PRO A 150 -24.62 2.32 36.90
CA PRO A 150 -25.62 1.36 37.31
C PRO A 150 -26.90 2.09 37.74
N ARG A 151 -28.01 1.72 37.12
CA ARG A 151 -29.35 2.20 37.44
C ARG A 151 -29.67 1.78 38.88
N ARG A 152 -29.68 2.72 39.82
CA ARG A 152 -30.13 2.44 41.20
C ARG A 152 -31.61 2.06 41.14
N SER A 153 -31.94 0.81 41.46
CA SER A 153 -33.33 0.39 41.68
C SER A 153 -33.89 1.12 42.90
N PRO A 154 -35.10 1.72 42.84
CA PRO A 154 -35.75 2.24 44.03
C PRO A 154 -36.17 1.07 44.93
N TYR A 155 -35.81 1.16 46.21
CA TYR A 155 -36.27 0.24 47.25
C TYR A 155 -37.81 0.22 47.29
N SER A 156 -38.41 -0.96 47.19
CA SER A 156 -39.82 -1.19 47.54
C SER A 156 -39.89 -1.38 49.06
N LEU A 157 -40.47 -0.42 49.78
CA LEU A 157 -40.83 -0.61 51.19
C LEU A 157 -41.98 -1.62 51.25
N GLY A 158 -41.77 -2.74 51.94
CA GLY A 158 -42.84 -3.68 52.28
C GLY A 158 -43.79 -3.04 53.28
N ASN A 159 -45.08 -2.99 52.93
CA ASN A 159 -46.14 -2.72 53.87
C ASN A 159 -46.45 -4.02 54.64
N ARG A 160 -46.35 -3.94 55.96
CA ARG A 160 -47.07 -4.82 56.89
C ARG A 160 -48.49 -4.29 57.00
N ASP A 161 -49.47 -5.16 56.88
CA ASP A 161 -50.65 -5.27 57.74
C ASP A 161 -51.26 -6.67 57.54
#